data_AF-A0A6B9YSY5-F1
#
_entry.id   AF-A0A6B9YSY5-F1
#
_cell.length_a   1.000
_cell.length_b   1.000
_cell.length_c   1.000
_cell.angle_alpha   90.00
_cell.angle_beta   90.00
_cell.angle_gamma   90.00
#
_symmetry.space_group_name_H-M   'P 1'
#
loop_
_entity.id
_entity.type
_entity.pdbx_description
1 polymer ?
#
loop_
_entity_poly.entity_id
_entity_poly.type
_entity_poly.pdbx_seq_one_letter_code
_entity_poly.pdbx_strand_id
1 'polypeptide(L)' 'MTEFEGQVLGDLRVLKSQMDQLMGIGQPGRLTQIEERVERHERSVQRVKGFTTAVGALVTLAHLAIDYFRR' A
#
# COMPACT_ATOMS: atom_id res chain seq x y z
N MET A 1 -35.55 28.88 8.69
CA MET A 1 -34.78 27.81 8.03
C MET A 1 -35.79 26.87 7.42
N THR A 2 -35.66 26.55 6.13
CA THR A 2 -36.58 25.64 5.45
C THR A 2 -36.29 24.19 5.84
N GLU A 3 -37.26 23.28 5.65
CA GLU A 3 -37.07 21.84 5.91
C GLU A 3 -35.92 21.26 5.07
N PHE A 4 -35.83 21.68 3.81
CA PHE A 4 -34.75 21.33 2.90
C PHE A 4 -33.37 21.79 3.43
N GLU A 5 -33.25 23.04 3.86
CA GLU A 5 -32.00 23.55 4.44
C GLU A 5 -31.58 22.75 5.68
N GLY A 6 -32.56 22.38 6.54
CA GLY A 6 -32.31 21.54 7.71
C GLY A 6 -31.76 20.17 7.35
N GLN A 7 -32.35 19.52 6.35
CA GLN A 7 -31.91 18.21 5.87
C GLN A 7 -30.50 18.26 5.27
N VAL A 8 -30.24 19.21 4.36
CA VAL A 8 -28.94 19.37 3.71
C VAL A 8 -27.82 19.63 4.71
N LEU A 9 -28.08 20.48 5.72
CA LEU A 9 -27.11 20.73 6.79
C LEU A 9 -26.88 19.50 7.66
N GLY A 10 -27.91 18.67 7.88
CA GLY A 10 -27.77 17.37 8.55
C GLY A 10 -26.82 16.45 7.79
N ASP A 11 -27.05 16.28 6.49
CA ASP A 11 -26.25 15.41 5.63
C ASP A 11 -24.79 15.89 5.53
N LEU A 12 -24.58 17.19 5.36
CA LEU A 12 -23.24 17.80 5.34
C LEU A 12 -22.47 17.59 6.65
N ARG A 13 -23.15 17.63 7.80
CA ARG A 13 -22.51 17.36 9.09
C ARG A 13 -22.06 15.90 9.20
N VAL A 14 -22.88 14.96 8.73
CA VAL A 14 -22.52 13.54 8.70
C VAL A 14 -21.33 13.32 7.76
N LEU A 15 -21.38 13.90 6.56
CA LEU A 15 -20.27 13.82 5.59
C LEU A 15 -18.97 14.38 6.17
N LYS A 16 -19.02 15.57 6.78
CA LYS A 16 -17.85 16.17 7.44
C LYS A 16 -17.27 15.23 8.51
N SER A 17 -18.11 14.65 9.36
CA SER A 17 -17.67 13.71 10.40
C SER A 17 -16.98 12.48 9.81
N GLN A 18 -17.52 11.92 8.72
CA GLN A 18 -16.89 10.79 8.03
C GLN A 18 -15.55 11.18 7.39
N MET A 19 -15.48 12.36 6.77
CA MET A 19 -14.23 12.86 6.20
C MET A 19 -13.18 13.13 7.28
N ASP A 20 -13.56 13.70 8.43
CA ASP A 20 -12.67 13.93 9.56
C ASP A 20 -12.07 12.59 10.08
N GLN A 21 -12.82 11.48 10.02
CA GLN A 21 -12.29 10.15 10.36
C GLN A 21 -11.36 9.56 9.30
N LEU A 22 -11.63 9.82 8.01
CA LEU A 22 -10.81 9.32 6.91
C LEU A 22 -9.47 10.06 6.82
N MET A 23 -9.52 11.39 6.88
CA MET A 23 -8.37 12.29 6.75
C MET A 23 -7.61 12.44 8.06
N GLY A 24 -8.33 12.41 9.18
CA GLY A 24 -7.78 12.73 10.50
C GLY A 24 -7.85 14.23 10.81
N ILE A 25 -7.96 14.55 12.10
CA ILE A 25 -8.08 15.92 12.62
C ILE A 25 -6.93 16.23 13.58
N GLY A 26 -5.70 16.17 13.05
CA GLY A 26 -4.46 16.33 13.83
C GLY A 26 -3.89 15.02 14.38
N GLN A 27 -4.56 13.89 14.13
CA GLN A 27 -4.03 12.53 14.29
C GLN A 27 -4.25 11.77 12.97
N PRO A 28 -3.42 10.76 12.63
CA PRO A 28 -3.55 10.02 11.39
C PRO A 28 -4.94 9.41 11.21
N GLY A 29 -5.60 9.76 10.09
CA GLY A 29 -6.88 9.18 9.70
C GLY A 29 -6.75 7.75 9.19
N ARG A 30 -7.88 7.12 8.87
CA ARG A 30 -7.90 5.76 8.32
C ARG A 30 -7.12 5.64 7.00
N LEU A 31 -7.10 6.70 6.19
CA LEU A 31 -6.38 6.70 4.92
C LEU A 31 -4.86 6.56 5.15
N THR A 32 -4.31 7.36 6.05
CA THR A 32 -2.88 7.32 6.41
C THR A 32 -2.47 5.95 6.95
N GLN A 33 -3.33 5.30 7.74
CA GLN A 33 -3.06 3.95 8.24
C GLN A 33 -3.00 2.91 7.12
N ILE A 34 -3.82 3.08 6.08
CA ILE A 34 -3.79 2.20 4.89
C ILE A 34 -2.53 2.47 4.08
N GLU A 35 -2.18 3.74 3.84
CA GLU A 35 -0.96 4.13 3.13
C GLU A 35 0.28 3.53 3.81
N GLU A 36 0.40 3.65 5.12
CA GLU A 36 1.51 3.04 5.87
C GLU A 36 1.55 1.52 5.73
N ARG A 37 0.40 0.85 5.75
CA ARG A 37 0.33 -0.61 5.59
C ARG A 37 0.74 -1.03 4.18
N VAL A 38 0.29 -0.29 3.16
CA VAL A 38 0.67 -0.51 1.76
C VAL A 38 2.16 -0.30 1.58
N GLU A 39 2.72 0.80 2.10
CA GLU A 39 4.14 1.10 2.00
C GLU A 39 5.01 0.01 2.65
N ARG A 40 4.62 -0.47 3.85
CA ARG A 40 5.30 -1.61 4.50
C ARG A 40 5.23 -2.88 3.65
N HIS A 41 4.09 -3.12 3.00
CA HIS A 41 3.92 -4.28 2.13
C HIS A 41 4.78 -4.17 0.87
N GLU A 42 4.80 -3.02 0.21
CA GLU A 42 5.62 -2.75 -0.97
C GLU A 42 7.11 -2.96 -0.68
N ARG A 43 7.62 -2.41 0.42
CA ARG A 43 9.01 -2.64 0.85
C ARG A 43 9.32 -4.10 1.10
N SER A 44 8.38 -4.86 1.64
CA SER A 44 8.54 -6.31 1.85
C SER A 44 8.61 -7.05 0.52
N VAL A 45 7.67 -6.77 -0.39
CA VAL A 45 7.62 -7.38 -1.72
C VAL A 45 8.88 -7.04 -2.53
N GLN A 46 9.35 -5.80 -2.46
CA GLN A 46 10.56 -5.38 -3.16
C GLN A 46 11.80 -6.13 -2.69
N ARG A 47 11.95 -6.34 -1.36
CA ARG A 47 13.06 -7.13 -0.81
C ARG A 47 13.00 -8.59 -1.25
N VAL A 48 11.82 -9.20 -1.20
CA VAL A 48 11.62 -10.59 -1.67
C VAL A 48 11.97 -10.71 -3.14
N LYS A 49 11.51 -9.77 -3.98
CA LYS A 49 11.83 -9.73 -5.41
C LYS A 49 13.34 -9.66 -5.64
N GLY A 50 14.04 -8.76 -4.95
CA GLY A 50 15.50 -8.64 -5.07
C GLY A 50 16.23 -9.93 -4.69
N PHE A 51 15.81 -10.59 -3.60
CA PHE A 51 16.38 -11.87 -3.18
C PHE A 51 16.13 -12.98 -4.22
N THR A 52 14.89 -13.13 -4.69
CA THR A 52 14.53 -14.13 -5.70
C THR A 52 15.30 -13.92 -7.00
N THR A 53 15.47 -12.67 -7.43
CA THR A 53 16.30 -12.35 -8.61
C THR A 53 17.77 -12.75 -8.41
N ALA A 54 18.35 -12.45 -7.25
CA ALA A 54 19.73 -12.82 -6.96
C ALA A 54 19.93 -14.34 -6.92
N VAL A 55 19.05 -15.07 -6.24
CA VAL A 55 19.08 -16.54 -6.20
C VAL A 55 18.90 -17.12 -7.61
N GLY A 56 17.93 -16.61 -8.37
CA GLY A 56 17.72 -17.02 -9.76
C GLY A 56 18.97 -16.83 -10.61
N ALA A 57 19.64 -15.68 -10.51
CA ALA A 57 20.87 -15.41 -11.23
C ALA A 57 22.01 -16.37 -10.85
N LEU A 58 22.18 -16.67 -9.56
CA LEU A 58 23.18 -17.64 -9.10
C LEU A 58 22.89 -19.05 -9.64
N VAL A 59 21.63 -19.47 -9.61
CA VAL A 59 21.19 -20.76 -10.17
C VAL A 59 21.47 -20.80 -11.67
N THR A 60 21.16 -19.74 -12.42
CA THR A 60 21.45 -19.66 -13.86
C THR A 60 22.95 -19.75 -14.14
N LEU A 61 23.79 -19.04 -13.39
CA LEU A 61 25.25 -19.12 -13.53
C LEU A 61 25.79 -20.51 -13.22
N ALA A 62 25.25 -21.18 -12.19
CA ALA A 62 25.62 -22.56 -11.87
C ALA A 62 25.28 -23.52 -13.02
N HIS A 63 24.12 -23.39 -13.65
CA HIS A 63 23.75 -24.18 -14.82
C HIS A 63 24.70 -23.93 -16.00
N LEU A 64 25.00 -22.66 -16.30
CA LEU A 64 25.95 -22.29 -17.35
C LEU A 64 27.35 -22.89 -17.11
N ALA A 65 27.83 -22.86 -15.86
CA ALA A 65 29.12 -23.44 -15.51
C ALA A 65 29.11 -24.96 -15.71
N ILE A 66 28.07 -25.65 -15.24
CA ILE A 66 27.92 -27.10 -15.44
C ILE A 66 27.92 -27.42 -16.94
N ASP A 67 27.11 -26.72 -17.75
CA ASP A 67 27.03 -26.94 -19.19
C ASP A 67 28.37 -26.66 -19.89
N TYR A 68 29.13 -25.67 -19.42
CA TYR A 68 30.46 -25.37 -19.93
C TYR A 68 31.46 -26.50 -19.65
N PHE A 69 31.50 -27.03 -18.42
CA PHE A 69 32.40 -28.13 -18.04
C PHE A 69 31.98 -29.49 -18.61
N ARG A 70 30.72 -29.64 -19.04
CA ARG A 70 30.20 -30.87 -19.66
C ARG A 70 30.45 -30.94 -21.17
N ARG A 71 30.84 -29.82 -21.78
CA ARG A 71 31.16 -29.67 -23.20
C ARG A 71 32.65 -29.83 -23.45
#